data_AF-A0A1F4DZ66-F1
#
_entry.id   AF-A0A1F4DZ66-F1
#
_cell.length_a   1.000
_cell.length_b   1.000
_cell.length_c   1.000
_cell.angle_alpha   90.00
_cell.angle_beta   90.00
_cell.angle_gamma   90.00
#
_symmetry.space_group_name_H-M   'P 1'
#
loop_
_entity.id
_entity.type
_entity.pdbx_description
1 polymer ?
#
loop_
_entity_poly.entity_id
_entity_poly.type
_entity_poly.pdbx_seq_one_letter_code
_entity_poly.pdbx_strand_id
1 'polypeptide(L)'
;MRAEAGGGLVAGRLRAATLHALHRIEAGFDRAFGAAANPWRHLGALGFFLFWIAAATGIYLYVFFDTSVRGAYESVEYLTRGQWYAGGVMRSLHRYASDALVVVVVLHLAKEFVHGRYAGFRWFSWLTGVPLLWLMYASGIGGYWLVWDRLAQYVAIATTEWLDWLPLFAELLTRNFLTAAALSDRVFTLLIFLHIGIPLALLLGMFVHVQRVDHADTVPSRALAWGTFAALLVLSLAKPAVSHPPADLAQAPAPLELDWFYLLFYPMLDRVSAGALWALAGGVTLALALLPWLTRSAPTPVARVDLANCNGCGRCFADCPYAAVVMQPRAGARPGQQHAVVIAGLCASCGICAGACPSSTPFRCNEQLVTGIDMPQLPVNALRADLERALARRDAAPRVIVFGCDCAADTRSVTGPGVTVLSLLCIGMLPPSFIEYALRSGADGVLVTGCREADCAYRYGNVWTEQRLNRRREPHLRPNVPHERLRVAGFGAGEETALAHALAQFRAALATLPARVAIPPQRLRLRRDGTRG
;
A
#
# COMPACT_ATOMS: atom_id res chain seq x y z
N MET A 1 6.91 -10.19 -35.55
CA MET A 1 6.66 -11.64 -35.77
C MET A 1 7.74 -12.42 -35.04
N ARG A 2 7.29 -13.33 -34.15
CA ARG A 2 7.93 -14.53 -33.58
C ARG A 2 9.32 -14.40 -32.91
N ALA A 3 9.32 -14.41 -31.56
CA ALA A 3 9.98 -15.45 -30.73
C ALA A 3 9.99 -15.11 -29.20
N GLU A 4 8.83 -14.92 -28.55
CA GLU A 4 8.74 -14.92 -27.06
C GLU A 4 7.41 -15.53 -26.54
N ALA A 5 6.74 -16.39 -27.32
CA ALA A 5 5.34 -16.78 -27.07
C ALA A 5 5.15 -18.03 -26.18
N GLY A 6 6.21 -18.71 -25.73
CA GLY A 6 6.09 -19.93 -24.91
C GLY A 6 6.13 -19.67 -23.40
N GLY A 7 7.20 -19.02 -22.93
CA GLY A 7 7.41 -18.76 -21.50
C GLY A 7 6.51 -17.66 -20.92
N GLY A 8 6.21 -16.62 -21.70
CA GLY A 8 5.36 -15.51 -21.26
C GLY A 8 3.89 -15.89 -21.02
N LEU A 9 3.38 -16.91 -21.74
CA LEU A 9 2.02 -17.40 -21.58
C LEU A 9 1.83 -18.23 -20.30
N VAL A 10 2.81 -19.05 -19.93
CA VAL A 10 2.77 -19.85 -18.69
C VAL A 10 2.97 -18.95 -17.47
N ALA A 11 3.95 -18.04 -17.51
CA ALA A 11 4.15 -17.05 -16.46
C ALA A 11 2.94 -16.12 -16.30
N GLY A 12 2.31 -15.72 -17.41
CA GLY A 12 1.07 -14.93 -17.41
C GLY A 12 -0.13 -15.67 -16.80
N ARG A 13 -0.30 -16.96 -17.13
CA ARG A 13 -1.37 -17.81 -16.55
C ARG A 13 -1.17 -18.08 -15.07
N LEU A 14 0.07 -18.37 -14.65
CA LEU A 14 0.41 -18.55 -13.24
C LEU A 14 0.12 -17.26 -12.45
N ARG A 15 0.56 -16.10 -12.96
CA ARG A 15 0.29 -14.81 -12.31
C ARG A 15 -1.22 -14.53 -12.20
N ALA A 16 -1.98 -14.80 -13.26
CA ALA A 16 -3.44 -14.63 -13.23
C ALA A 16 -4.11 -15.56 -12.20
N ALA A 17 -3.69 -16.84 -12.14
CA ALA A 17 -4.18 -17.79 -11.14
C ALA A 17 -3.85 -17.35 -9.71
N THR A 18 -2.63 -16.86 -9.47
CA THR A 18 -2.22 -16.34 -8.15
C THR A 18 -3.00 -15.09 -7.77
N LEU A 19 -3.20 -14.15 -8.70
CA LEU A 19 -4.03 -12.95 -8.46
C LEU A 19 -5.47 -13.34 -8.09
N HIS A 20 -6.06 -14.31 -8.80
CA HIS A 20 -7.38 -14.83 -8.45
C HIS A 20 -7.42 -15.46 -7.06
N ALA A 21 -6.37 -16.21 -6.66
CA ALA A 21 -6.28 -16.76 -5.32
C ALA A 21 -6.20 -15.66 -4.25
N LEU A 22 -5.41 -14.60 -4.50
CA LEU A 22 -5.32 -13.45 -3.59
C LEU A 22 -6.66 -12.73 -3.45
N HIS A 23 -7.39 -12.51 -4.54
CA HIS A 23 -8.71 -11.88 -4.47
C HIS A 23 -9.72 -12.72 -3.68
N ARG A 24 -9.62 -14.06 -3.72
CA ARG A 24 -10.46 -14.94 -2.89
C ARG A 24 -10.14 -14.82 -1.41
N ILE A 25 -8.85 -14.74 -1.06
CA ILE A 25 -8.41 -14.51 0.32
C ILE A 25 -8.97 -13.17 0.80
N GLU A 26 -8.80 -12.13 -0.01
CA GLU A 26 -9.29 -10.80 0.29
C GLU A 26 -10.81 -10.74 0.47
N ALA A 27 -11.57 -11.40 -0.41
CA ALA A 27 -13.03 -11.55 -0.29
C ALA A 27 -13.45 -12.36 0.96
N GLY A 28 -12.59 -13.28 1.42
CA GLY A 28 -12.76 -13.98 2.70
C GLY A 28 -12.66 -13.02 3.88
N PHE A 29 -11.59 -12.22 3.92
CA PHE A 29 -11.40 -11.20 4.95
C PHE A 29 -12.49 -10.12 4.91
N ASP A 30 -12.93 -9.73 3.71
CA ASP A 30 -14.01 -8.76 3.52
C ASP A 30 -15.33 -9.22 4.17
N ARG A 31 -15.64 -10.52 4.10
CA ARG A 31 -16.82 -11.09 4.76
C ARG A 31 -16.71 -11.12 6.28
N ALA A 32 -15.49 -11.31 6.81
CA ALA A 32 -15.26 -11.41 8.24
C ALA A 32 -15.12 -10.05 8.94
N PHE A 33 -14.47 -9.07 8.29
CA PHE A 33 -14.08 -7.79 8.91
C PHE A 33 -14.72 -6.56 8.24
N GLY A 34 -15.31 -6.72 7.06
CA GLY A 34 -15.73 -5.60 6.22
C GLY A 34 -14.58 -4.96 5.45
N ALA A 35 -14.89 -4.05 4.51
CA ALA A 35 -13.92 -3.43 3.61
C ALA A 35 -12.85 -2.62 4.33
N ALA A 36 -13.32 -1.74 5.23
CA ALA A 36 -12.48 -0.77 5.91
C ALA A 36 -11.58 -1.39 6.98
N ALA A 37 -11.87 -2.61 7.46
CA ALA A 37 -11.07 -3.30 8.47
C ALA A 37 -10.42 -4.58 7.96
N ASN A 38 -10.33 -4.77 6.64
CA ASN A 38 -9.70 -5.94 6.05
C ASN A 38 -8.16 -5.92 6.27
N PRO A 39 -7.59 -6.84 7.07
CA PRO A 39 -6.16 -6.85 7.37
C PRO A 39 -5.27 -7.05 6.13
N TRP A 40 -5.77 -7.76 5.10
CA TRP A 40 -5.03 -8.01 3.86
C TRP A 40 -4.72 -6.71 3.09
N ARG A 41 -5.60 -5.72 3.18
CA ARG A 41 -5.43 -4.39 2.56
C ARG A 41 -4.44 -3.54 3.35
N HIS A 42 -4.48 -3.66 4.68
CA HIS A 42 -3.69 -2.85 5.61
C HIS A 42 -2.31 -3.42 5.97
N LEU A 43 -1.78 -4.43 5.27
CA LEU A 43 -0.49 -5.07 5.62
C LEU A 43 0.67 -4.08 5.85
N GLY A 44 0.84 -3.06 5.00
CA GLY A 44 1.88 -2.05 5.20
C GLY A 44 1.68 -1.23 6.49
N ALA A 45 0.44 -0.76 6.72
CA ALA A 45 0.08 0.02 7.91
C ALA A 45 0.17 -0.82 9.20
N LEU A 46 -0.21 -2.10 9.14
CA LEU A 46 -0.06 -3.06 10.23
C LEU A 46 1.43 -3.26 10.58
N GLY A 47 2.33 -3.28 9.60
CA GLY A 47 3.78 -3.33 9.85
C GLY A 47 4.27 -2.16 10.71
N PHE A 48 3.88 -0.92 10.37
CA PHE A 48 4.19 0.25 11.20
C PHE A 48 3.58 0.16 12.61
N PHE A 49 2.32 -0.27 12.69
CA PHE A 49 1.63 -0.39 13.97
C PHE A 49 2.28 -1.43 14.90
N LEU A 50 2.61 -2.61 14.38
CA LEU A 50 3.28 -3.68 15.11
C LEU A 50 4.70 -3.29 15.54
N PHE A 51 5.43 -2.57 14.67
CA PHE A 51 6.71 -1.97 15.04
C PHE A 51 6.58 -1.04 16.24
N TRP A 52 5.56 -0.17 16.28
CA TRP A 52 5.35 0.72 17.43
C TRP A 52 4.97 -0.01 18.72
N ILE A 53 4.19 -1.09 18.63
CA ILE A 53 3.92 -1.96 19.78
C ILE A 53 5.22 -2.58 20.29
N ALA A 54 6.04 -3.15 19.40
CA ALA A 54 7.33 -3.73 19.74
C ALA A 54 8.29 -2.68 20.33
N ALA A 55 8.36 -1.48 19.75
CA ALA A 55 9.21 -0.40 20.26
C ALA A 55 8.79 0.06 21.67
N ALA A 56 7.49 0.31 21.89
CA ALA A 56 6.98 0.76 23.18
C ALA A 56 7.17 -0.30 24.29
N THR A 57 6.86 -1.56 23.98
CA THR A 57 7.09 -2.67 24.90
C THR A 57 8.58 -2.93 25.13
N GLY A 58 9.42 -2.77 24.11
CA GLY A 58 10.87 -2.94 24.21
C GLY A 58 11.52 -1.89 25.13
N ILE A 59 11.09 -0.63 25.05
CA ILE A 59 11.52 0.43 25.98
C ILE A 59 11.18 0.04 27.43
N TYR A 60 9.98 -0.49 27.66
CA TYR A 60 9.58 -0.96 29.00
C TYR A 60 10.50 -2.09 29.49
N LEU A 61 10.75 -3.10 28.66
CA LEU A 61 11.60 -4.24 29.03
C LEU A 61 13.04 -3.81 29.30
N TYR A 62 13.57 -2.87 28.51
CA TYR A 62 14.92 -2.34 28.68
C TYR A 62 15.16 -1.72 30.07
N VAL A 63 14.15 -1.05 30.65
CA VAL A 63 14.26 -0.45 32.00
C VAL A 63 14.61 -1.48 33.08
N PHE A 64 14.21 -2.74 32.90
CA PHE A 64 14.40 -3.81 33.87
C PHE A 64 15.44 -4.85 33.43
N PHE A 65 16.05 -4.68 32.26
CA PHE A 65 17.01 -5.63 31.71
C PHE A 65 18.41 -5.40 32.26
N ASP A 66 19.06 -6.46 32.74
CA ASP A 66 20.45 -6.42 33.20
C ASP A 66 21.38 -6.83 32.06
N THR A 67 22.36 -5.97 31.75
CA THR A 67 23.30 -6.15 30.63
C THR A 67 24.58 -6.91 31.00
N SER A 68 24.61 -7.58 32.15
CA SER A 68 25.69 -8.48 32.56
C SER A 68 25.45 -9.91 32.09
N VAL A 69 26.52 -10.70 31.97
CA VAL A 69 26.45 -12.11 31.52
C VAL A 69 25.57 -12.96 32.43
N ARG A 70 25.61 -12.71 33.73
CA ARG A 70 24.82 -13.47 34.72
C ARG A 70 23.40 -12.91 34.84
N GLY A 71 23.25 -11.60 34.79
CA GLY A 71 21.97 -10.92 34.98
C GLY A 71 21.03 -10.97 33.78
N ALA A 72 21.52 -11.18 32.56
CA ALA A 72 20.69 -11.19 31.35
C ALA A 72 19.51 -12.18 31.45
N TYR A 73 19.81 -13.46 31.72
CA TYR A 73 18.77 -14.49 31.88
C TYR A 73 17.89 -14.24 33.12
N GLU A 74 18.51 -13.90 34.26
CA GLU A 74 17.81 -13.69 35.53
C GLU A 74 16.82 -12.51 35.47
N SER A 75 17.20 -11.41 34.80
CA SER A 75 16.35 -10.23 34.63
C SER A 75 15.13 -10.53 33.75
N VAL A 76 15.28 -11.35 32.70
CA VAL A 76 14.16 -11.79 31.85
C VAL A 76 13.22 -12.74 32.61
N GLU A 77 13.77 -13.63 33.43
CA GLU A 77 12.96 -14.47 34.32
C GLU A 77 12.25 -13.67 35.41
N TYR A 78 12.89 -12.61 35.94
CA TYR A 78 12.25 -11.67 36.86
C TYR A 78 11.06 -10.98 36.20
N LEU A 79 11.20 -10.48 34.97
CA LEU A 79 10.08 -9.92 34.20
C LEU A 79 8.95 -10.94 34.01
N THR A 80 9.31 -12.19 33.72
CA THR A 80 8.34 -13.26 33.41
C THR A 80 7.61 -13.77 34.65
N ARG A 81 8.31 -13.97 35.77
CA ARG A 81 7.77 -14.61 36.99
C ARG A 81 7.61 -13.63 38.15
N GLY A 82 8.60 -12.77 38.38
CA GLY A 82 8.61 -11.78 39.48
C GLY A 82 7.67 -10.59 39.23
N GLN A 83 7.50 -10.19 37.98
CA GLN A 83 6.60 -9.13 37.55
C GLN A 83 5.58 -9.62 36.51
N TRP A 84 5.06 -10.83 36.69
CA TRP A 84 4.24 -11.55 35.71
C TRP A 84 3.06 -10.76 35.13
N TYR A 85 2.50 -9.81 35.90
CA TYR A 85 1.44 -8.92 35.45
C TYR A 85 1.96 -7.97 34.36
N ALA A 86 2.74 -6.94 34.72
CA ALA A 86 3.19 -5.92 33.78
C ALA A 86 4.37 -6.40 32.94
N GLY A 87 5.42 -6.94 33.58
CA GLY A 87 6.60 -7.48 32.91
C GLY A 87 6.27 -8.67 32.01
N GLY A 88 5.51 -9.64 32.52
CA GLY A 88 5.14 -10.84 31.76
C GLY A 88 4.27 -10.53 30.54
N VAL A 89 3.27 -9.64 30.70
CA VAL A 89 2.44 -9.18 29.58
C VAL A 89 3.25 -8.35 28.58
N MET A 90 4.09 -7.41 29.03
CA MET A 90 4.92 -6.60 28.14
C MET A 90 5.92 -7.45 27.36
N ARG A 91 6.53 -8.46 28.00
CA ARG A 91 7.42 -9.42 27.34
C ARG A 91 6.69 -10.21 26.26
N SER A 92 5.53 -10.74 26.60
CA SER A 92 4.70 -11.51 25.66
C SER A 92 4.22 -10.64 24.50
N LEU A 93 3.80 -9.41 24.80
CA LEU A 93 3.34 -8.46 23.78
C LEU A 93 4.48 -8.05 22.84
N HIS A 94 5.69 -7.82 23.36
CA HIS A 94 6.88 -7.54 22.58
C HIS A 94 7.18 -8.70 21.62
N ARG A 95 7.20 -9.94 22.14
CA ARG A 95 7.41 -11.16 21.37
C ARG A 95 6.38 -11.33 20.26
N TYR A 96 5.10 -11.29 20.59
CA TYR A 96 4.03 -11.51 19.61
C TYR A 96 3.90 -10.37 18.60
N ALA A 97 4.20 -9.12 18.99
CA ALA A 97 4.26 -8.01 18.05
C ALA A 97 5.42 -8.17 17.05
N SER A 98 6.60 -8.62 17.52
CA SER A 98 7.74 -8.93 16.65
C SER A 98 7.42 -10.06 15.67
N ASP A 99 6.76 -11.12 16.14
CA ASP A 99 6.37 -12.25 15.30
C ASP A 99 5.35 -11.86 14.23
N ALA A 100 4.29 -11.15 14.65
CA ALA A 100 3.29 -10.64 13.74
C ALA A 100 3.88 -9.67 12.71
N LEU A 101 4.87 -8.85 13.11
CA LEU A 101 5.55 -7.92 12.21
C LEU A 101 6.22 -8.66 11.05
N VAL A 102 6.99 -9.73 11.34
CA VAL A 102 7.63 -10.55 10.29
C VAL A 102 6.61 -11.16 9.35
N VAL A 103 5.56 -11.79 9.90
CA VAL A 103 4.51 -12.43 9.09
C VAL A 103 3.83 -11.40 8.18
N VAL A 104 3.45 -10.24 8.73
CA VAL A 104 2.80 -9.16 7.97
C VAL A 104 3.72 -8.60 6.89
N VAL A 105 5.01 -8.42 7.16
CA VAL A 105 5.98 -7.92 6.17
C VAL A 105 6.23 -8.94 5.06
N VAL A 106 6.31 -10.24 5.37
CA VAL A 106 6.41 -11.29 4.34
C VAL A 106 5.17 -11.31 3.45
N LEU A 107 3.97 -11.21 4.04
CA LEU A 107 2.71 -11.11 3.29
C LEU A 107 2.66 -9.81 2.46
N HIS A 108 3.16 -8.70 2.99
CA HIS A 108 3.26 -7.43 2.27
C HIS A 108 4.16 -7.57 1.03
N LEU A 109 5.37 -8.12 1.20
CA LEU A 109 6.30 -8.39 0.10
C LEU A 109 5.67 -9.28 -0.97
N ALA A 110 5.05 -10.40 -0.56
CA ALA A 110 4.40 -11.34 -1.47
C ALA A 110 3.23 -10.70 -2.23
N LYS A 111 2.39 -9.92 -1.54
CA LYS A 111 1.27 -9.21 -2.16
C LYS A 111 1.75 -8.23 -3.22
N GLU A 112 2.73 -7.38 -2.88
CA GLU A 112 3.24 -6.36 -3.81
C GLU A 112 4.01 -7.00 -4.99
N PHE A 113 4.69 -8.13 -4.76
CA PHE A 113 5.29 -8.94 -5.82
C PHE A 113 4.25 -9.46 -6.82
N VAL A 114 3.19 -10.14 -6.36
CA VAL A 114 2.16 -10.71 -7.24
C VAL A 114 1.43 -9.62 -8.04
N HIS A 115 1.18 -8.47 -7.40
CA HIS A 115 0.57 -7.31 -8.07
C HIS A 115 1.51 -6.62 -9.07
N GLY A 116 2.81 -6.97 -9.11
CA GLY A 116 3.79 -6.30 -9.97
C GLY A 116 4.13 -4.88 -9.51
N ARG A 117 3.86 -4.55 -8.24
CA ARG A 117 4.03 -3.20 -7.66
C ARG A 117 5.49 -2.90 -7.27
N TYR A 118 6.44 -3.55 -7.93
CA TYR A 118 7.88 -3.33 -7.80
C TYR A 118 8.48 -2.56 -8.98
N ALA A 119 7.76 -2.42 -10.09
CA ALA A 119 8.22 -1.75 -11.31
C ALA A 119 7.59 -0.35 -11.49
N GLY A 120 8.00 0.36 -12.54
CA GLY A 120 7.49 1.69 -12.86
C GLY A 120 7.80 2.70 -11.75
N PHE A 121 6.87 3.60 -11.42
CA PHE A 121 7.08 4.64 -10.41
C PHE A 121 7.33 4.11 -8.97
N ARG A 122 7.04 2.81 -8.71
CA ARG A 122 7.18 2.18 -7.38
C ARG A 122 8.53 1.51 -7.14
N TRP A 123 9.45 1.52 -8.11
CA TRP A 123 10.76 0.87 -8.00
C TRP A 123 11.53 1.32 -6.74
N PHE A 124 11.39 2.60 -6.37
CA PHE A 124 12.08 3.17 -5.23
C PHE A 124 11.63 2.56 -3.90
N SER A 125 10.31 2.45 -3.67
CA SER A 125 9.79 1.81 -2.46
C SER A 125 10.20 0.34 -2.42
N TRP A 126 10.16 -0.37 -3.54
CA TRP A 126 10.64 -1.75 -3.59
C TRP A 126 12.12 -1.89 -3.21
N LEU A 127 13.01 -1.12 -3.86
CA LEU A 127 14.45 -1.17 -3.59
C LEU A 127 14.77 -0.83 -2.15
N THR A 128 14.16 0.23 -1.62
CA THR A 128 14.36 0.67 -0.23
C THR A 128 13.79 -0.32 0.78
N GLY A 129 12.81 -1.16 0.41
CA GLY A 129 12.27 -2.21 1.26
C GLY A 129 13.21 -3.42 1.44
N VAL A 130 14.06 -3.72 0.45
CA VAL A 130 15.01 -4.85 0.52
C VAL A 130 15.95 -4.79 1.74
N PRO A 131 16.66 -3.69 2.02
CA PRO A 131 17.49 -3.60 3.23
C PRO A 131 16.66 -3.62 4.54
N LEU A 132 15.38 -3.22 4.52
CA LEU A 132 14.54 -3.29 5.72
C LEU A 132 14.24 -4.73 6.13
N LEU A 133 14.15 -5.66 5.17
CA LEU A 133 14.01 -7.09 5.47
C LEU A 133 15.20 -7.58 6.31
N TRP A 134 16.41 -7.16 5.95
CA TRP A 134 17.63 -7.49 6.68
C TRP A 134 17.69 -6.83 8.06
N LEU A 135 17.34 -5.55 8.18
CA LEU A 135 17.30 -4.85 9.47
C LEU A 135 16.26 -5.47 10.41
N MET A 136 15.06 -5.79 9.91
CA MET A 136 14.01 -6.47 10.68
C MET A 136 14.47 -7.85 11.14
N TYR A 137 15.06 -8.65 10.24
CA TYR A 137 15.57 -9.98 10.58
C TYR A 137 16.70 -9.89 11.62
N ALA A 138 17.68 -9.03 11.41
CA ALA A 138 18.80 -8.84 12.33
C ALA A 138 18.36 -8.35 13.71
N SER A 139 17.41 -7.41 13.77
CA SER A 139 16.81 -6.97 15.05
C SER A 139 16.10 -8.11 15.76
N GLY A 140 15.28 -8.88 15.05
CA GLY A 140 14.60 -10.04 15.61
C GLY A 140 15.57 -11.07 16.18
N ILE A 141 16.59 -11.47 15.42
CA ILE A 141 17.64 -12.39 15.87
C ILE A 141 18.38 -11.84 17.09
N GLY A 142 18.76 -10.55 17.09
CA GLY A 142 19.37 -9.91 18.24
C GLY A 142 18.49 -9.95 19.49
N GLY A 143 17.17 -9.87 19.33
CA GLY A 143 16.21 -9.99 20.44
C GLY A 143 16.20 -11.38 21.09
N TYR A 144 16.34 -12.44 20.28
CA TYR A 144 16.49 -13.80 20.83
C TYR A 144 17.76 -13.94 21.67
N TRP A 145 18.87 -13.34 21.24
CA TRP A 145 20.14 -13.46 21.95
C TRP A 145 20.07 -12.85 23.36
N LEU A 146 19.30 -11.78 23.53
CA LEU A 146 19.15 -11.09 24.82
C LEU A 146 18.46 -11.92 25.90
N VAL A 147 17.68 -12.94 25.54
CA VAL A 147 17.02 -13.84 26.52
C VAL A 147 18.04 -14.74 27.23
N TRP A 148 19.12 -15.09 26.53
CA TRP A 148 20.21 -15.95 27.01
C TRP A 148 19.78 -17.30 27.61
N ASP A 149 18.76 -17.91 27.02
CA ASP A 149 18.36 -19.29 27.28
C ASP A 149 19.01 -20.27 26.27
N ARG A 150 18.71 -21.57 26.37
CA ARG A 150 19.25 -22.58 25.45
C ARG A 150 18.94 -22.32 23.97
N LEU A 151 17.79 -21.72 23.66
CA LEU A 151 17.45 -21.34 22.28
C LEU A 151 18.33 -20.18 21.83
N ALA A 152 18.48 -19.15 22.67
CA ALA A 152 19.37 -18.02 22.41
C ALA A 152 20.81 -18.48 22.16
N GLN A 153 21.33 -19.44 22.93
CA GLN A 153 22.66 -20.02 22.73
C GLN A 153 22.81 -20.67 21.34
N TYR A 154 21.86 -21.52 20.94
CA TYR A 154 21.88 -22.15 19.61
C TYR A 154 21.86 -21.09 18.50
N VAL A 155 20.93 -20.13 18.61
CA VAL A 155 20.74 -19.07 17.63
C VAL A 155 22.00 -18.20 17.54
N ALA A 156 22.63 -17.86 18.67
CA ALA A 156 23.85 -17.07 18.72
C ALA A 156 25.02 -17.79 18.05
N ILE A 157 25.32 -19.02 18.47
CA ILE A 157 26.43 -19.82 17.93
C ILE A 157 26.25 -20.00 16.41
N ALA A 158 25.11 -20.53 15.97
CA ALA A 158 24.85 -20.80 14.56
C ALA A 158 24.93 -19.53 13.68
N THR A 159 24.44 -18.39 14.18
CA THR A 159 24.55 -17.11 13.46
C THR A 159 25.99 -16.61 13.41
N THR A 160 26.74 -16.72 14.51
CA THR A 160 28.14 -16.27 14.52
C THR A 160 29.03 -17.11 13.62
N GLU A 161 28.86 -18.43 13.61
CA GLU A 161 29.56 -19.34 12.69
C GLU A 161 29.23 -19.04 11.22
N TRP A 162 27.97 -18.71 10.94
CA TRP A 162 27.57 -18.30 9.59
C TRP A 162 28.19 -16.97 9.18
N LEU A 163 28.20 -15.98 10.07
CA LEU A 163 28.82 -14.67 9.83
C LEU A 163 30.34 -14.77 9.70
N ASP A 164 30.98 -15.72 10.38
CA ASP A 164 32.44 -15.94 10.36
C ASP A 164 32.99 -16.22 8.95
N TRP A 165 32.14 -16.75 8.07
CA TRP A 165 32.48 -16.96 6.66
C TRP A 165 32.76 -15.64 5.92
N LEU A 166 32.21 -14.51 6.36
CA LEU A 166 32.45 -13.20 5.76
C LEU A 166 33.77 -12.60 6.28
N PRO A 167 34.67 -12.14 5.40
CA PRO A 167 35.97 -11.59 5.80
C PRO A 167 35.90 -10.42 6.80
N LEU A 168 34.79 -9.66 6.78
CA LEU A 168 34.57 -8.54 7.70
C LEU A 168 34.38 -8.99 9.17
N PHE A 169 33.89 -10.20 9.39
CA PHE A 169 33.51 -10.73 10.71
C PHE A 169 34.41 -11.88 11.18
N ALA A 170 35.31 -12.36 10.31
CA ALA A 170 36.19 -13.48 10.57
C ALA A 170 36.87 -13.36 11.94
N GLU A 171 36.64 -14.37 12.78
CA GLU A 171 37.14 -14.59 14.12
C GLU A 171 36.71 -13.57 15.19
N LEU A 172 35.97 -12.51 14.85
CA LEU A 172 35.64 -11.43 15.81
C LEU A 172 34.44 -11.78 16.70
N LEU A 173 33.39 -12.38 16.12
CA LEU A 173 32.14 -12.67 16.82
C LEU A 173 32.17 -14.04 17.50
N THR A 174 32.58 -15.07 16.78
CA THR A 174 32.60 -16.48 17.22
C THR A 174 33.45 -16.67 18.47
N ARG A 175 34.58 -15.96 18.60
CA ARG A 175 35.47 -16.04 19.78
C ARG A 175 34.76 -15.77 21.10
N ASN A 176 33.73 -14.91 21.12
CA ASN A 176 32.99 -14.58 22.34
C ASN A 176 32.11 -15.73 22.84
N PHE A 177 31.80 -16.71 21.98
CA PHE A 177 30.86 -17.80 22.26
C PHE A 177 31.55 -19.17 22.38
N LEU A 178 32.88 -19.24 22.25
CA LEU A 178 33.64 -20.50 22.33
C LEU A 178 33.66 -21.10 23.74
N THR A 179 33.72 -20.27 24.78
CA THR A 179 33.78 -20.71 26.17
C THR A 179 33.05 -19.72 27.07
N ALA A 180 32.58 -20.19 28.24
CA ALA A 180 31.99 -19.32 29.25
C ALA A 180 32.95 -18.22 29.74
N ALA A 181 34.27 -18.46 29.72
CA ALA A 181 35.28 -17.48 30.11
C ALA A 181 35.51 -16.38 29.05
N ALA A 182 35.22 -16.66 27.78
CA ALA A 182 35.34 -15.69 26.70
C ALA A 182 34.16 -14.70 26.65
N LEU A 183 33.02 -15.09 27.23
CA LEU A 183 31.81 -14.29 27.28
C LEU A 183 31.93 -13.20 28.35
N SER A 184 31.77 -11.94 27.96
CA SER A 184 31.94 -10.79 28.86
C SER A 184 30.71 -9.88 28.87
N ASP A 185 30.54 -9.10 29.95
CA ASP A 185 29.44 -8.14 30.08
C ASP A 185 29.39 -7.12 28.93
N ARG A 186 30.56 -6.84 28.33
CA ARG A 186 30.67 -5.96 27.16
C ARG A 186 29.92 -6.52 25.95
N VAL A 187 29.86 -7.84 25.78
CA VAL A 187 29.12 -8.47 24.66
C VAL A 187 27.63 -8.20 24.82
N PHE A 188 27.05 -8.42 25.99
CA PHE A 188 25.62 -8.14 26.25
C PHE A 188 25.29 -6.66 26.16
N THR A 189 26.17 -5.80 26.67
CA THR A 189 26.05 -4.36 26.50
C THR A 189 26.03 -3.98 25.01
N LEU A 190 26.92 -4.54 24.19
CA LEU A 190 26.91 -4.32 22.74
C LEU A 190 25.64 -4.87 22.08
N LEU A 191 25.17 -6.05 22.49
CA LEU A 191 23.95 -6.66 21.95
C LEU A 191 22.72 -5.79 22.21
N ILE A 192 22.57 -5.21 23.40
CA ILE A 192 21.45 -4.31 23.66
C ILE A 192 21.56 -3.01 22.86
N PHE A 193 22.77 -2.44 22.73
CA PHE A 193 22.99 -1.26 21.86
C PHE A 193 22.63 -1.56 20.40
N LEU A 194 23.04 -2.72 19.89
CA LEU A 194 22.70 -3.14 18.54
C LEU A 194 21.19 -3.41 18.39
N HIS A 195 20.57 -4.06 19.35
CA HIS A 195 19.15 -4.38 19.33
C HIS A 195 18.26 -3.13 19.48
N ILE A 196 18.75 -2.04 20.06
CA ILE A 196 18.08 -0.73 20.04
C ILE A 196 18.41 0.04 18.75
N GLY A 197 19.67 0.02 18.32
CA GLY A 197 20.16 0.75 17.16
C GLY A 197 19.58 0.26 15.83
N ILE A 198 19.44 -1.05 15.64
CA ILE A 198 18.89 -1.63 14.40
C ILE A 198 17.41 -1.22 14.20
N PRO A 199 16.50 -1.32 15.18
CA PRO A 199 15.15 -0.77 15.08
C PRO A 199 15.09 0.72 14.78
N LEU A 200 16.01 1.54 15.31
CA LEU A 200 16.07 2.96 14.97
C LEU A 200 16.47 3.17 13.50
N ALA A 201 17.43 2.39 13.00
CA ALA A 201 17.78 2.37 11.58
C ALA A 201 16.62 1.84 10.72
N LEU A 202 15.88 0.84 11.20
CA LEU A 202 14.68 0.30 10.56
C LEU A 202 13.59 1.38 10.49
N LEU A 203 13.34 2.13 11.56
CA LEU A 203 12.37 3.24 11.59
C LEU A 203 12.73 4.33 10.57
N LEU A 204 14.00 4.75 10.52
CA LEU A 204 14.48 5.68 9.51
C LEU A 204 14.29 5.12 8.09
N GLY A 205 14.64 3.86 7.88
CA GLY A 205 14.48 3.17 6.61
C GLY A 205 13.01 3.03 6.20
N MET A 206 12.10 2.76 7.14
CA MET A 206 10.65 2.73 6.92
C MET A 206 10.12 4.10 6.52
N PHE A 207 10.62 5.20 7.11
CA PHE A 207 10.29 6.56 6.67
C PHE A 207 10.76 6.81 5.22
N VAL A 208 11.98 6.43 4.88
CA VAL A 208 12.50 6.53 3.50
C VAL A 208 11.66 5.70 2.53
N HIS A 209 11.27 4.49 2.91
CA HIS A 209 10.49 3.56 2.10
C HIS A 209 9.14 4.14 1.63
N VAL A 210 8.51 4.97 2.47
CA VAL A 210 7.22 5.61 2.18
C VAL A 210 7.34 7.04 1.64
N GLN A 211 8.55 7.60 1.52
CA GLN A 211 8.75 9.03 1.22
C GLN A 211 8.17 9.48 -0.14
N ARG A 212 8.13 8.60 -1.14
CA ARG A 212 7.55 8.88 -2.48
C ARG A 212 6.05 8.59 -2.57
N VAL A 213 5.43 8.28 -1.44
CA VAL A 213 4.03 7.87 -1.31
C VAL A 213 3.36 8.92 -0.44
N ASP A 214 2.85 9.97 -1.07
CA ASP A 214 2.23 11.10 -0.36
C ASP A 214 0.98 10.65 0.41
N HIS A 215 0.78 11.05 1.66
CA HIS A 215 -0.26 10.50 2.55
C HIS A 215 -0.15 8.98 2.79
N ALA A 216 1.05 8.38 2.91
CA ALA A 216 1.18 6.94 3.18
C ALA A 216 0.37 6.50 4.42
N ASP A 217 -0.42 5.44 4.29
CA ASP A 217 -1.17 4.88 5.42
C ASP A 217 -0.20 4.14 6.34
N THR A 218 0.25 4.80 7.41
CA THR A 218 1.14 4.23 8.43
C THR A 218 0.38 3.73 9.66
N VAL A 219 -0.93 3.94 9.70
CA VAL A 219 -1.82 3.48 10.77
C VAL A 219 -3.00 2.75 10.14
N PRO A 220 -3.31 1.51 10.57
CA PRO A 220 -4.47 0.79 10.07
C PRO A 220 -5.77 1.47 10.52
N SER A 221 -6.91 1.03 9.98
CA SER A 221 -8.20 1.56 10.44
C SER A 221 -8.38 1.33 11.95
N ARG A 222 -9.14 2.22 12.61
CA ARG A 222 -9.28 2.20 14.09
C ARG A 222 -9.79 0.85 14.60
N ALA A 223 -10.73 0.23 13.90
CA ALA A 223 -11.26 -1.08 14.24
C ALA A 223 -10.16 -2.16 14.18
N LEU A 224 -9.34 -2.14 13.12
CA LEU A 224 -8.26 -3.09 12.95
C LEU A 224 -7.10 -2.87 13.93
N ALA A 225 -6.77 -1.61 14.24
CA ALA A 225 -5.74 -1.26 15.23
C ALA A 225 -6.10 -1.80 16.62
N TRP A 226 -7.30 -1.47 17.11
CA TRP A 226 -7.78 -1.94 18.41
C TRP A 226 -8.00 -3.45 18.44
N GLY A 227 -8.55 -4.02 17.37
CA GLY A 227 -8.73 -5.47 17.25
C GLY A 227 -7.40 -6.23 17.30
N THR A 228 -6.38 -5.75 16.58
CA THR A 228 -5.04 -6.35 16.58
C THR A 228 -4.39 -6.23 17.95
N PHE A 229 -4.42 -5.06 18.57
CA PHE A 229 -3.87 -4.86 19.91
C PHE A 229 -4.56 -5.74 20.96
N ALA A 230 -5.90 -5.80 20.94
CA ALA A 230 -6.66 -6.64 21.84
C ALA A 230 -6.37 -8.13 21.63
N ALA A 231 -6.26 -8.59 20.37
CA ALA A 231 -5.91 -9.97 20.05
C ALA A 231 -4.52 -10.35 20.57
N LEU A 232 -3.52 -9.48 20.39
CA LEU A 232 -2.18 -9.70 20.92
C LEU A 232 -2.18 -9.68 22.46
N LEU A 233 -2.94 -8.79 23.10
CA LEU A 233 -3.05 -8.74 24.55
C LEU A 233 -3.71 -10.01 25.12
N VAL A 234 -4.79 -10.48 24.49
CA VAL A 234 -5.44 -11.74 24.87
C VAL A 234 -4.48 -12.91 24.68
N LEU A 235 -3.73 -12.94 23.58
CA LEU A 235 -2.72 -13.98 23.35
C LEU A 235 -1.60 -13.94 24.40
N SER A 236 -1.13 -12.74 24.77
CA SER A 236 -0.14 -12.55 25.84
C SER A 236 -0.61 -13.07 27.20
N LEU A 237 -1.91 -12.96 27.50
CA LEU A 237 -2.49 -13.47 28.74
C LEU A 237 -2.76 -14.98 28.68
N ALA A 238 -3.25 -15.48 27.54
CA ALA A 238 -3.64 -16.87 27.37
C ALA A 238 -2.44 -17.80 27.16
N LYS A 239 -1.39 -17.30 26.49
CA LYS A 239 -0.13 -18.01 26.22
C LYS A 239 1.03 -17.05 26.49
N PRO A 240 1.46 -16.86 27.74
CA PRO A 240 2.60 -16.00 28.03
C PRO A 240 3.89 -16.52 27.37
N ALA A 241 4.76 -15.61 26.94
CA ALA A 241 6.11 -15.95 26.51
C ALA A 241 6.91 -16.41 27.73
N VAL A 242 7.52 -17.59 27.63
CA VAL A 242 8.34 -18.21 28.67
C VAL A 242 9.72 -18.54 28.09
N SER A 243 10.74 -18.60 28.94
CA SER A 243 12.11 -18.90 28.52
C SER A 243 12.38 -20.40 28.57
N HIS A 244 13.32 -20.86 27.74
CA HIS A 244 13.93 -22.18 27.90
C HIS A 244 14.83 -22.19 29.16
N PRO A 245 15.34 -23.37 29.59
CA PRO A 245 16.38 -23.41 30.61
C PRO A 245 17.58 -22.52 30.25
N PRO A 246 18.37 -22.07 31.24
CA PRO A 246 19.48 -21.16 31.01
C PRO A 246 20.51 -21.77 30.04
N ALA A 247 21.16 -20.89 29.27
CA ALA A 247 22.27 -21.27 28.41
C ALA A 247 23.42 -21.91 29.21
N ASP A 248 23.99 -22.97 28.66
CA ASP A 248 25.18 -23.64 29.18
C ASP A 248 26.10 -24.00 28.01
N LEU A 249 27.17 -23.21 27.82
CA LEU A 249 28.14 -23.41 26.75
C LEU A 249 28.94 -24.71 26.88
N ALA A 250 28.88 -25.39 28.03
CA ALA A 250 29.47 -26.72 28.21
C ALA A 250 28.59 -27.85 27.66
N GLN A 251 27.33 -27.57 27.31
CA GLN A 251 26.38 -28.55 26.81
C GLN A 251 25.89 -28.18 25.40
N ALA A 252 25.79 -29.19 24.54
CA ALA A 252 25.10 -29.03 23.27
C ALA A 252 23.59 -28.82 23.53
N PRO A 253 22.92 -27.93 22.78
CA PRO A 253 21.48 -27.72 22.92
C PRO A 253 20.71 -29.04 22.71
N ALA A 254 19.80 -29.35 23.63
CA ALA A 254 18.83 -30.44 23.51
C ALA A 254 17.83 -30.16 22.36
N PRO A 255 16.89 -31.06 22.00
CA PRO A 255 15.87 -30.76 20.99
C PRO A 255 15.15 -29.45 21.33
N LEU A 256 15.26 -28.47 20.42
CA LEU A 256 14.67 -27.13 20.58
C LEU A 256 13.39 -27.02 19.74
N GLU A 257 12.40 -26.32 20.28
CA GLU A 257 11.24 -25.88 19.52
C GLU A 257 11.61 -24.59 18.79
N LEU A 258 11.80 -24.70 17.47
CA LEU A 258 12.15 -23.55 16.64
C LEU A 258 10.91 -22.86 16.09
N ASP A 259 10.91 -21.54 16.12
CA ASP A 259 9.91 -20.74 15.43
C ASP A 259 9.99 -20.95 13.92
N TRP A 260 8.96 -21.56 13.34
CA TRP A 260 8.95 -21.95 11.94
C TRP A 260 9.06 -20.77 10.95
N PHE A 261 8.77 -19.54 11.36
CA PHE A 261 8.84 -18.35 10.50
C PHE A 261 10.11 -17.53 10.73
N TYR A 262 10.56 -17.36 11.98
CA TYR A 262 11.79 -16.62 12.32
C TYR A 262 13.04 -17.46 12.11
N LEU A 263 12.99 -18.73 12.52
CA LEU A 263 14.13 -19.65 12.56
C LEU A 263 14.04 -20.73 11.47
N LEU A 264 13.18 -20.52 10.45
CA LEU A 264 12.96 -21.45 9.33
C LEU A 264 14.25 -21.99 8.72
N PHE A 265 15.25 -21.12 8.57
CA PHE A 265 16.51 -21.41 7.90
C PHE A 265 17.62 -21.90 8.83
N TYR A 266 17.44 -21.84 10.16
CA TYR A 266 18.49 -22.25 11.11
C TYR A 266 18.88 -23.71 10.98
N PRO A 267 17.95 -24.67 10.81
CA PRO A 267 18.34 -26.07 10.58
C PRO A 267 19.12 -26.31 9.29
N MET A 268 19.21 -25.32 8.38
CA MET A 268 20.06 -25.41 7.19
C MET A 268 21.51 -25.00 7.49
N LEU A 269 21.75 -24.16 8.52
CA LEU A 269 23.10 -23.77 8.95
C LEU A 269 23.94 -24.99 9.35
N ASP A 270 23.29 -26.00 9.94
CA ASP A 270 23.94 -27.25 10.37
C ASP A 270 24.18 -28.25 9.22
N ARG A 271 23.54 -28.05 8.05
CA ARG A 271 23.51 -29.02 6.95
C ARG A 271 24.12 -28.54 5.64
N VAL A 272 24.23 -27.23 5.46
CA VAL A 272 24.67 -26.58 4.23
C VAL A 272 25.86 -25.70 4.56
N SER A 273 26.86 -25.64 3.68
CA SER A 273 28.03 -24.80 3.92
C SER A 273 27.63 -23.31 4.01
N ALA A 274 28.30 -22.58 4.91
CA ALA A 274 28.05 -21.15 5.12
C ALA A 274 28.14 -20.34 3.81
N GLY A 275 29.11 -20.66 2.93
CA GLY A 275 29.25 -20.02 1.64
C GLY A 275 28.09 -20.26 0.67
N ALA A 276 27.50 -21.47 0.67
CA ALA A 276 26.31 -21.75 -0.14
C ALA A 276 25.08 -20.98 0.39
N LEU A 277 24.94 -20.85 1.71
CA LEU A 277 23.86 -20.06 2.33
C LEU A 277 24.03 -18.56 2.07
N TRP A 278 25.26 -18.03 2.13
CA TRP A 278 25.54 -16.65 1.72
C TRP A 278 25.28 -16.42 0.23
N ALA A 279 25.66 -17.36 -0.63
CA ALA A 279 25.36 -17.29 -2.06
C ALA A 279 23.84 -17.28 -2.32
N LEU A 280 23.08 -18.11 -1.59
CA LEU A 280 21.62 -18.11 -1.67
C LEU A 280 21.01 -16.79 -1.17
N ALA A 281 21.37 -16.35 0.03
CA ALA A 281 20.83 -15.13 0.62
C ALA A 281 21.20 -13.88 -0.18
N GLY A 282 22.45 -13.78 -0.64
CA GLY A 282 22.93 -12.73 -1.53
C GLY A 282 22.27 -12.79 -2.90
N GLY A 283 22.08 -13.99 -3.47
CA GLY A 283 21.39 -14.22 -4.73
C GLY A 283 19.93 -13.79 -4.68
N VAL A 284 19.19 -14.16 -3.63
CA VAL A 284 17.79 -13.73 -3.41
C VAL A 284 17.72 -12.23 -3.20
N THR A 285 18.62 -11.64 -2.39
CA THR A 285 18.67 -10.20 -2.16
C THR A 285 18.94 -9.43 -3.45
N LEU A 286 19.90 -9.90 -4.26
CA LEU A 286 20.23 -9.30 -5.54
C LEU A 286 19.08 -9.46 -6.55
N ALA A 287 18.42 -10.62 -6.58
CA ALA A 287 17.26 -10.84 -7.43
C ALA A 287 16.10 -9.90 -7.07
N LEU A 288 15.79 -9.76 -5.78
CA LEU A 288 14.79 -8.79 -5.31
C LEU A 288 15.20 -7.36 -5.66
N ALA A 289 16.45 -6.98 -5.43
CA ALA A 289 16.95 -5.65 -5.75
C ALA A 289 16.88 -5.35 -7.25
N LEU A 290 17.31 -6.27 -8.12
CA LEU A 290 17.35 -6.07 -9.56
C LEU A 290 16.00 -6.23 -10.26
N LEU A 291 15.01 -6.82 -9.58
CA LEU A 291 13.69 -7.12 -10.13
C LEU A 291 13.05 -5.95 -10.89
N PRO A 292 13.04 -4.69 -10.39
CA PRO A 292 12.43 -3.56 -11.09
C PRO A 292 13.01 -3.29 -12.49
N TRP A 293 14.30 -3.59 -12.69
CA TRP A 293 15.01 -3.35 -13.95
C TRP A 293 15.00 -4.57 -14.87
N LEU A 294 14.95 -5.78 -14.29
CA LEU A 294 14.83 -7.02 -15.05
C LEU A 294 13.46 -7.13 -15.71
N THR A 295 12.41 -6.62 -15.06
CA THR A 295 11.08 -6.56 -15.66
C THR A 295 10.91 -5.28 -16.48
N ARG A 296 11.15 -5.36 -17.78
CA ARG A 296 10.84 -4.25 -18.70
C ARG A 296 9.35 -3.94 -18.65
N SER A 297 8.99 -2.82 -18.03
CA SER A 297 7.66 -2.23 -18.16
C SER A 297 7.69 -1.22 -19.30
N ALA A 298 6.71 -1.26 -20.18
CA ALA A 298 6.56 -0.21 -21.20
C ALA A 298 6.44 1.16 -20.49
N PRO A 299 7.10 2.23 -20.97
CA PRO A 299 6.96 3.55 -20.38
C PRO A 299 5.47 3.97 -20.42
N THR A 300 4.85 4.14 -19.27
CA THR A 300 3.48 4.66 -19.20
C THR A 300 3.47 6.16 -19.45
N PRO A 301 2.58 6.68 -20.31
CA PRO A 301 2.52 8.11 -20.56
C PRO A 301 2.13 8.88 -19.28
N VAL A 302 2.88 9.94 -18.98
CA VAL A 302 2.69 10.78 -17.79
C VAL A 302 1.78 11.96 -18.10
N ALA A 303 1.19 12.54 -17.05
CA ALA A 303 0.37 13.76 -17.19
C ALA A 303 1.18 14.89 -17.84
N ARG A 304 0.54 15.67 -18.70
CA ARG A 304 1.14 16.83 -19.39
C ARG A 304 0.39 18.09 -19.06
N VAL A 305 1.13 19.18 -18.82
CA VAL A 305 0.59 20.50 -18.53
C VAL A 305 0.58 21.32 -19.81
N ASP A 306 -0.57 21.93 -20.09
CA ASP A 306 -0.72 22.93 -21.15
C ASP A 306 -0.64 24.33 -20.50
N LEU A 307 0.44 25.05 -20.77
CA LEU A 307 0.69 26.36 -20.13
C LEU A 307 -0.27 27.47 -20.59
N ALA A 308 -0.91 27.31 -21.76
CA ALA A 308 -1.91 28.26 -22.23
C ALA A 308 -3.23 28.10 -21.46
N ASN A 309 -3.54 26.87 -21.02
CA ASN A 309 -4.77 26.53 -20.30
C ASN A 309 -4.58 26.33 -18.78
N CYS A 310 -3.33 26.32 -18.29
CA CYS A 310 -3.03 26.24 -16.87
C CYS A 310 -3.14 27.61 -16.20
N ASN A 311 -4.06 27.71 -15.23
CA ASN A 311 -4.29 28.93 -14.46
C ASN A 311 -3.55 28.97 -13.10
N GLY A 312 -2.72 27.96 -12.80
CA GLY A 312 -1.94 27.94 -11.56
C GLY A 312 -2.73 27.67 -10.26
N CYS A 313 -3.97 27.18 -10.32
CA CYS A 313 -4.82 27.05 -9.12
C CYS A 313 -4.37 26.02 -8.07
N GLY A 314 -3.40 25.15 -8.36
CA GLY A 314 -2.86 24.19 -7.39
C GLY A 314 -3.71 22.96 -7.07
N ARG A 315 -4.92 22.79 -7.62
CA ARG A 315 -5.76 21.59 -7.34
C ARG A 315 -5.11 20.28 -7.75
N CYS A 316 -4.44 20.27 -8.91
CA CYS A 316 -3.69 19.09 -9.37
C CYS A 316 -2.51 18.72 -8.46
N PHE A 317 -1.91 19.71 -7.78
CA PHE A 317 -0.88 19.51 -6.76
C PHE A 317 -1.50 18.91 -5.50
N ALA A 318 -2.59 19.49 -4.99
CA ALA A 318 -3.29 19.02 -3.79
C ALA A 318 -3.92 17.62 -3.94
N ASP A 319 -4.24 17.21 -5.17
CA ASP A 319 -4.86 15.92 -5.49
C ASP A 319 -3.85 14.90 -6.06
N CYS A 320 -2.53 15.12 -5.96
CA CYS A 320 -1.55 14.15 -6.43
C CYS A 320 -1.05 13.27 -5.27
N PRO A 321 -1.41 11.96 -5.20
CA PRO A 321 -1.05 11.11 -4.05
C PRO A 321 0.36 10.54 -4.15
N TYR A 322 1.17 11.09 -5.06
CA TYR A 322 2.52 10.65 -5.35
C TYR A 322 3.50 11.82 -5.37
N ALA A 323 3.04 13.03 -5.00
CA ALA A 323 3.82 14.26 -5.12
C ALA A 323 4.45 14.46 -6.52
N ALA A 324 3.79 13.94 -7.56
CA ALA A 324 4.28 13.99 -8.93
C ALA A 324 3.96 15.31 -9.64
N VAL A 325 3.14 16.17 -9.03
CA VAL A 325 2.87 17.52 -9.50
C VAL A 325 3.51 18.46 -8.51
N VAL A 326 4.20 19.49 -8.98
CA VAL A 326 4.72 20.60 -8.18
C VAL A 326 4.29 21.93 -8.77
N MET A 327 4.15 22.96 -7.94
CA MET A 327 3.82 24.29 -8.40
C MET A 327 5.09 25.14 -8.51
N GLN A 328 5.32 25.75 -9.67
CA GLN A 328 6.50 26.58 -9.92
C GLN A 328 6.10 28.00 -10.34
N PRO A 329 6.88 29.03 -9.97
CA PRO A 329 6.69 30.38 -10.49
C PRO A 329 6.68 30.40 -12.02
N ARG A 330 5.74 31.12 -12.62
CA ARG A 330 5.67 31.27 -14.08
C ARG A 330 6.62 32.38 -14.53
N ALA A 331 7.66 32.00 -15.29
CA ALA A 331 8.61 32.95 -15.85
C ALA A 331 7.89 33.99 -16.75
N GLY A 332 8.23 35.26 -16.58
CA GLY A 332 7.63 36.36 -17.34
C GLY A 332 6.18 36.70 -16.96
N ALA A 333 5.61 36.08 -15.93
CA ALA A 333 4.27 36.38 -15.43
C ALA A 333 4.31 37.35 -14.23
N ARG A 334 3.13 37.85 -13.83
CA ARG A 334 3.00 38.71 -12.64
C ARG A 334 3.51 37.99 -11.39
N PRO A 335 4.11 38.71 -10.42
CA PRO A 335 4.52 38.11 -9.14
C PRO A 335 3.38 37.31 -8.51
N GLY A 336 3.69 36.10 -8.04
CA GLY A 336 2.71 35.18 -7.44
C GLY A 336 1.98 34.26 -8.42
N GLN A 337 2.10 34.45 -9.74
CA GLN A 337 1.57 33.47 -10.70
C GLN A 337 2.43 32.21 -10.74
N GLN A 338 1.77 31.06 -10.61
CA GLN A 338 2.39 29.75 -10.68
C GLN A 338 1.80 28.90 -11.80
N HIS A 339 2.51 27.84 -12.17
CA HIS A 339 2.01 26.80 -13.06
C HIS A 339 2.39 25.42 -12.50
N ALA A 340 1.62 24.41 -12.91
CA ALA A 340 1.92 23.03 -12.54
C ALA A 340 3.07 22.48 -13.38
N VAL A 341 3.94 21.68 -12.77
CA VAL A 341 4.99 20.91 -13.45
C VAL A 341 4.88 19.47 -13.00
N VAL A 342 4.97 18.53 -13.94
CA VAL A 342 4.86 17.09 -13.66
C VAL A 342 6.25 16.47 -13.60
N ILE A 343 6.58 15.85 -12.47
CA ILE A 343 7.78 15.06 -12.26
C ILE A 343 7.51 13.65 -12.79
N ALA A 344 7.96 13.38 -14.02
CA ALA A 344 7.65 12.14 -14.73
C ALA A 344 7.98 10.86 -13.94
N GLY A 345 9.11 10.84 -13.21
CA GLY A 345 9.54 9.68 -12.42
C GLY A 345 8.65 9.32 -11.22
N LEU A 346 7.77 10.23 -10.80
CA LEU A 346 6.80 10.01 -9.70
C LEU A 346 5.37 9.78 -10.22
N CYS A 347 5.10 10.09 -11.49
CA CYS A 347 3.75 10.06 -12.03
C CYS A 347 3.25 8.62 -12.20
N ALA A 348 2.22 8.25 -11.44
CA ALA A 348 1.57 6.94 -11.56
C ALA A 348 0.63 6.80 -12.76
N SER A 349 0.55 7.81 -13.63
CA SER A 349 -0.33 7.84 -14.82
C SER A 349 -1.82 7.61 -14.52
N CYS A 350 -2.28 7.96 -13.32
CA CYS A 350 -3.65 7.72 -12.86
C CYS A 350 -4.69 8.73 -13.36
N GLY A 351 -4.28 9.91 -13.86
CA GLY A 351 -5.21 10.95 -14.34
C GLY A 351 -5.99 11.71 -13.28
N ILE A 352 -5.75 11.49 -11.98
CA ILE A 352 -6.48 12.20 -10.91
C ILE A 352 -6.33 13.73 -11.03
N CYS A 353 -5.14 14.19 -11.40
CA CYS A 353 -4.86 15.61 -11.63
C CYS A 353 -5.70 16.20 -12.77
N ALA A 354 -5.99 15.42 -13.81
CA ALA A 354 -6.87 15.82 -14.91
C ALA A 354 -8.32 15.95 -14.42
N GLY A 355 -8.78 15.03 -13.57
CA GLY A 355 -10.10 15.11 -12.92
C GLY A 355 -10.27 16.29 -11.97
N ALA A 356 -9.18 16.71 -11.31
CA ALA A 356 -9.14 17.86 -10.41
C ALA A 356 -9.08 19.22 -11.14
N CYS A 357 -8.63 19.23 -12.41
CA CYS A 357 -8.36 20.45 -13.13
C CYS A 357 -9.64 21.25 -13.39
N PRO A 358 -9.73 22.54 -13.00
CA PRO A 358 -10.93 23.36 -13.21
C PRO A 358 -11.32 23.50 -14.70
N SER A 359 -10.35 23.38 -15.59
CA SER A 359 -10.59 23.43 -17.04
C SER A 359 -11.22 22.14 -17.59
N SER A 360 -11.22 21.03 -16.86
CA SER A 360 -11.79 19.73 -17.33
C SER A 360 -13.32 19.69 -17.39
N THR A 361 -14.00 20.84 -17.37
CA THR A 361 -15.45 20.90 -17.54
C THR A 361 -15.87 20.62 -18.99
N PRO A 362 -16.83 19.71 -19.23
CA PRO A 362 -17.30 19.37 -20.58
C PRO A 362 -18.17 20.46 -21.21
N PHE A 363 -18.64 21.44 -20.42
CA PHE A 363 -19.54 22.51 -20.86
C PHE A 363 -18.84 23.66 -21.63
N ARG A 364 -17.54 23.54 -21.95
CA ARG A 364 -16.85 24.57 -22.75
C ARG A 364 -17.28 24.49 -24.21
N CYS A 365 -17.57 25.65 -24.79
CA CYS A 365 -18.06 25.79 -26.15
C CYS A 365 -17.02 25.49 -27.25
N ASN A 366 -15.75 25.29 -26.88
CA ASN A 366 -14.70 24.99 -27.84
C ASN A 366 -14.90 23.59 -28.46
N GLU A 367 -14.70 23.50 -29.78
CA GLU A 367 -14.76 22.26 -30.54
C GLU A 367 -13.79 21.20 -29.98
N GLN A 368 -12.58 21.63 -29.59
CA GLN A 368 -11.63 20.80 -28.85
C GLN A 368 -11.46 21.30 -27.41
N LEU A 369 -11.69 20.42 -26.44
CA LEU A 369 -11.53 20.69 -25.01
C LEU A 369 -10.05 20.53 -24.60
N VAL A 370 -9.30 21.62 -24.56
CA VAL A 370 -7.91 21.60 -24.07
C VAL A 370 -7.86 21.99 -22.60
N THR A 371 -7.40 21.08 -21.74
CA THR A 371 -7.30 21.30 -20.29
C THR A 371 -5.90 21.76 -19.90
N GLY A 372 -5.75 22.40 -18.74
CA GLY A 372 -4.45 22.86 -18.24
C GLY A 372 -3.53 21.72 -17.79
N ILE A 373 -4.06 20.54 -17.47
CA ILE A 373 -3.29 19.31 -17.23
C ILE A 373 -4.13 18.10 -17.62
N ASP A 374 -3.56 17.20 -18.43
CA ASP A 374 -4.27 16.03 -18.95
C ASP A 374 -3.39 14.79 -19.12
N MET A 375 -4.03 13.65 -19.38
CA MET A 375 -3.37 12.37 -19.69
C MET A 375 -3.29 12.16 -21.21
N PRO A 376 -2.09 12.00 -21.79
CA PRO A 376 -1.93 11.81 -23.25
C PRO A 376 -2.66 10.61 -23.82
N GLN A 377 -2.75 9.52 -23.06
CA GLN A 377 -3.39 8.26 -23.44
C GLN A 377 -4.92 8.28 -23.34
N LEU A 378 -5.47 9.20 -22.54
CA LEU A 378 -6.91 9.37 -22.40
C LEU A 378 -7.20 10.84 -22.07
N PRO A 379 -7.15 11.76 -23.05
CA PRO A 379 -7.45 13.16 -22.78
C PRO A 379 -8.91 13.36 -22.39
N VAL A 380 -9.21 14.37 -21.56
CA VAL A 380 -10.61 14.71 -21.18
C VAL A 380 -11.46 15.04 -22.40
N ASN A 381 -10.86 15.58 -23.48
CA ASN A 381 -11.56 15.78 -24.75
C ASN A 381 -12.05 14.46 -25.38
N ALA A 382 -11.23 13.41 -25.33
CA ALA A 382 -11.62 12.09 -25.82
C ALA A 382 -12.78 11.53 -24.98
N LEU A 383 -12.71 11.66 -23.65
CA LEU A 383 -13.81 11.28 -22.77
C LEU A 383 -15.12 12.03 -23.10
N ARG A 384 -15.05 13.33 -23.42
CA ARG A 384 -16.21 14.12 -23.85
C ARG A 384 -16.78 13.59 -25.16
N ALA A 385 -15.93 13.39 -26.16
CA ALA A 385 -16.36 12.88 -27.46
C ALA A 385 -16.98 11.47 -27.35
N ASP A 386 -16.42 10.60 -26.50
CA ASP A 386 -16.93 9.25 -26.26
C ASP A 386 -18.30 9.28 -25.60
N LEU A 387 -18.48 10.17 -24.61
CA LEU A 387 -19.77 10.39 -23.97
C LEU A 387 -20.81 10.94 -24.94
N GLU A 388 -20.46 11.91 -25.78
CA GLU A 388 -21.37 12.46 -26.80
C GLU A 388 -21.77 11.40 -27.81
N ARG A 389 -20.81 10.58 -28.28
CA ARG A 389 -21.10 9.43 -29.16
C ARG A 389 -22.00 8.40 -28.49
N ALA A 390 -21.77 8.12 -27.20
CA ALA A 390 -22.62 7.23 -26.42
C ALA A 390 -24.06 7.77 -26.30
N LEU A 391 -24.20 9.08 -26.10
CA LEU A 391 -25.49 9.74 -25.92
C LEU A 391 -26.26 9.93 -27.23
N ALA A 392 -25.56 10.06 -28.37
CA ALA A 392 -26.16 10.16 -29.70
C ALA A 392 -26.83 8.85 -30.16
N ARG A 393 -26.40 7.69 -29.65
CA ARG A 393 -27.04 6.39 -29.95
C ARG A 393 -28.46 6.37 -29.39
N ARG A 394 -29.45 6.04 -30.23
CA ARG A 394 -30.84 5.85 -29.80
C ARG A 394 -31.04 4.40 -29.37
N ASP A 395 -30.65 4.10 -28.14
CA ASP A 395 -30.78 2.78 -27.50
C ASP A 395 -32.03 2.68 -26.61
N ALA A 396 -32.26 1.50 -26.06
CA ALA A 396 -33.34 1.20 -25.12
C ALA A 396 -33.25 2.03 -23.81
N ALA A 397 -34.41 2.37 -23.24
CA ALA A 397 -34.52 2.99 -21.92
C ALA A 397 -34.58 1.93 -20.77
N PRO A 398 -34.19 2.26 -19.53
CA PRO A 398 -33.49 3.48 -19.13
C PRO A 398 -32.03 3.47 -19.59
N ARG A 399 -31.56 4.63 -20.06
CA ARG A 399 -30.20 4.86 -20.55
C ARG A 399 -29.25 5.14 -19.40
N VAL A 400 -28.34 4.23 -19.13
CA VAL A 400 -27.34 4.34 -18.07
C VAL A 400 -25.95 4.52 -18.66
N ILE A 401 -25.27 5.58 -18.22
CA ILE A 401 -23.84 5.76 -18.49
C ILE A 401 -23.07 5.22 -17.29
N VAL A 402 -22.16 4.29 -17.54
CA VAL A 402 -21.28 3.70 -16.53
C VAL A 402 -19.88 4.27 -16.71
N PHE A 403 -19.40 5.05 -15.74
CA PHE A 403 -17.99 5.41 -15.65
C PHE A 403 -17.27 4.40 -14.76
N GLY A 404 -16.33 3.65 -15.34
CA GLY A 404 -15.55 2.63 -14.65
C GLY A 404 -14.06 2.95 -14.65
N CYS A 405 -13.29 2.30 -13.78
CA CYS A 405 -11.83 2.31 -13.93
C CYS A 405 -11.25 0.95 -14.29
N ASP A 406 -10.16 0.96 -15.05
CA ASP A 406 -9.48 -0.26 -15.56
C ASP A 406 -8.87 -1.15 -14.47
N CYS A 407 -8.77 -0.64 -13.23
CA CYS A 407 -8.21 -1.38 -12.10
C CYS A 407 -9.26 -2.07 -11.21
N ALA A 408 -10.55 -1.97 -11.55
CA ALA A 408 -11.67 -2.49 -10.76
C ALA A 408 -12.29 -3.73 -11.44
N ALA A 409 -13.50 -4.13 -11.01
CA ALA A 409 -14.31 -5.10 -11.74
C ALA A 409 -14.40 -4.71 -13.23
N ASP A 410 -14.26 -5.70 -14.13
CA ASP A 410 -14.26 -5.44 -15.57
C ASP A 410 -15.62 -4.92 -16.03
N THR A 411 -15.71 -3.61 -16.25
CA THR A 411 -16.96 -2.95 -16.64
C THR A 411 -17.47 -3.36 -18.02
N ARG A 412 -16.64 -3.97 -18.88
CA ARG A 412 -17.10 -4.48 -20.19
C ARG A 412 -18.09 -5.64 -20.02
N SER A 413 -18.06 -6.34 -18.88
CA SER A 413 -18.98 -7.41 -18.53
C SER A 413 -20.44 -6.98 -18.39
N VAL A 414 -20.70 -5.67 -18.19
CA VAL A 414 -22.05 -5.14 -17.97
C VAL A 414 -22.58 -4.32 -19.14
N THR A 415 -21.96 -4.44 -20.31
CA THR A 415 -22.44 -3.80 -21.55
C THR A 415 -23.74 -4.46 -22.04
N GLY A 416 -24.66 -3.66 -22.58
CA GLY A 416 -25.94 -4.17 -23.08
C GLY A 416 -26.90 -3.06 -23.52
N PRO A 417 -28.13 -3.41 -23.96
CA PRO A 417 -29.11 -2.43 -24.42
C PRO A 417 -29.42 -1.38 -23.35
N GLY A 418 -29.21 -0.11 -23.70
CA GLY A 418 -29.41 1.02 -22.79
C GLY A 418 -28.27 1.25 -21.79
N VAL A 419 -27.17 0.50 -21.87
CA VAL A 419 -26.01 0.67 -20.98
C VAL A 419 -24.75 0.93 -21.81
N THR A 420 -24.14 2.09 -21.61
CA THR A 420 -22.85 2.43 -22.22
C THR A 420 -21.79 2.60 -21.17
N VAL A 421 -20.65 1.95 -21.38
CA VAL A 421 -19.51 1.98 -20.47
C VAL A 421 -18.43 2.89 -21.03
N LEU A 422 -17.92 3.79 -20.18
CA LEU A 422 -16.76 4.64 -20.43
C LEU A 422 -15.69 4.27 -19.41
N SER A 423 -14.65 3.58 -19.88
CA SER A 423 -13.54 3.16 -19.02
C SER A 423 -12.51 4.27 -18.87
N LEU A 424 -11.99 4.41 -17.65
CA LEU A 424 -11.02 5.40 -17.25
C LEU A 424 -9.77 4.71 -16.71
N LEU A 425 -8.62 5.38 -16.80
CA LEU A 425 -7.38 4.91 -16.16
C LEU A 425 -7.59 4.68 -14.65
N CYS A 426 -8.27 5.63 -14.01
CA CYS A 426 -8.66 5.61 -12.61
C CYS A 426 -10.00 6.34 -12.48
N ILE A 427 -10.84 5.94 -11.54
CA ILE A 427 -12.11 6.63 -11.31
C ILE A 427 -11.89 8.06 -10.79
N GLY A 428 -10.74 8.32 -10.16
CA GLY A 428 -10.28 9.64 -9.73
C GLY A 428 -10.01 10.62 -10.87
N MET A 429 -9.91 10.13 -12.11
CA MET A 429 -9.78 10.97 -13.31
C MET A 429 -11.10 11.62 -13.72
N LEU A 430 -12.25 11.09 -13.28
CA LEU A 430 -13.56 11.60 -13.66
C LEU A 430 -13.80 13.00 -13.08
N PRO A 431 -13.93 14.05 -13.92
CA PRO A 431 -14.38 15.35 -13.44
C PRO A 431 -15.87 15.25 -13.07
N PRO A 432 -16.32 15.70 -11.88
CA PRO A 432 -17.72 15.57 -11.46
C PRO A 432 -18.73 16.23 -12.40
N SER A 433 -18.31 17.23 -13.16
CA SER A 433 -19.13 17.91 -14.17
C SER A 433 -19.56 16.99 -15.32
N PHE A 434 -18.87 15.87 -15.57
CA PHE A 434 -19.28 14.87 -16.55
C PHE A 434 -20.56 14.13 -16.16
N ILE A 435 -20.84 13.97 -14.87
CA ILE A 435 -22.09 13.38 -14.39
C ILE A 435 -23.26 14.29 -14.74
N GLU A 436 -23.11 15.59 -14.43
CA GLU A 436 -24.09 16.60 -14.79
C GLU A 436 -24.27 16.68 -16.31
N TYR A 437 -23.18 16.62 -17.08
CA TYR A 437 -23.22 16.64 -18.54
C TYR A 437 -23.98 15.44 -19.10
N ALA A 438 -23.69 14.22 -18.64
CA ALA A 438 -24.39 13.02 -19.07
C ALA A 438 -25.90 13.10 -18.80
N LEU A 439 -26.29 13.52 -17.59
CA LEU A 439 -27.69 13.67 -17.19
C LEU A 439 -28.39 14.81 -17.94
N ARG A 440 -27.71 15.89 -18.34
CA ARG A 440 -28.31 16.91 -19.20
C ARG A 440 -28.45 16.44 -20.65
N SER A 441 -27.49 15.66 -21.14
CA SER A 441 -27.34 15.37 -22.56
C SER A 441 -28.01 14.07 -23.04
N GLY A 442 -28.56 13.23 -22.16
CA GLY A 442 -29.43 12.12 -22.61
C GLY A 442 -29.51 10.89 -21.69
N ALA A 443 -28.66 10.78 -20.66
CA ALA A 443 -28.71 9.69 -19.70
C ALA A 443 -29.88 9.78 -18.71
N ASP A 444 -30.55 8.65 -18.46
CA ASP A 444 -31.53 8.51 -17.39
C ASP A 444 -30.86 8.34 -16.02
N GLY A 445 -29.67 7.75 -15.99
CA GLY A 445 -28.86 7.66 -14.79
C GLY A 445 -27.37 7.50 -15.09
N VAL A 446 -26.55 7.76 -14.07
CA VAL A 446 -25.10 7.59 -14.12
C VAL A 446 -24.67 6.65 -13.01
N LEU A 447 -23.96 5.58 -13.37
CA LEU A 447 -23.28 4.70 -12.42
C LEU A 447 -21.78 5.01 -12.45
N VAL A 448 -21.23 5.39 -11.31
CA VAL A 448 -19.79 5.58 -11.11
C VAL A 448 -19.28 4.38 -10.34
N THR A 449 -18.39 3.61 -10.96
CA THR A 449 -17.79 2.41 -10.37
C THR A 449 -16.26 2.44 -10.41
N GLY A 450 -15.64 1.84 -9.42
CA GLY A 450 -14.18 1.78 -9.30
C GLY A 450 -13.74 0.79 -8.23
N CYS A 451 -12.46 0.83 -7.86
CA CYS A 451 -11.91 -0.07 -6.85
C CYS A 451 -12.65 0.05 -5.52
N ARG A 452 -12.67 -1.06 -4.78
CA ARG A 452 -13.28 -1.16 -3.46
C ARG A 452 -12.57 -0.26 -2.44
N GLU A 453 -13.28 0.11 -1.38
CA GLU A 453 -12.72 0.89 -0.28
C GLU A 453 -11.47 0.18 0.30
N ALA A 454 -10.44 0.96 0.63
CA ALA A 454 -9.12 0.49 1.08
C ALA A 454 -8.34 -0.40 0.08
N ASP A 455 -8.81 -0.60 -1.16
CA ASP A 455 -8.11 -1.36 -2.22
C ASP A 455 -7.97 -0.57 -3.53
N CYS A 456 -7.85 0.76 -3.44
CA CYS A 456 -7.64 1.53 -4.65
C CYS A 456 -6.23 1.29 -5.20
N ALA A 457 -6.13 0.82 -6.45
CA ALA A 457 -4.86 0.64 -7.14
C ALA A 457 -4.02 1.93 -7.20
N TYR A 458 -4.71 3.08 -7.28
CA TYR A 458 -4.12 4.42 -7.22
C TYR A 458 -4.35 5.16 -5.90
N ARG A 459 -4.56 4.41 -4.81
CA ARG A 459 -4.65 4.85 -3.41
C ARG A 459 -5.90 5.66 -3.05
N TYR A 460 -6.05 6.85 -3.60
CA TYR A 460 -7.15 7.76 -3.24
C TYR A 460 -8.11 8.04 -4.38
N GLY A 461 -7.96 7.37 -5.54
CA GLY A 461 -8.81 7.62 -6.70
C GLY A 461 -10.31 7.46 -6.41
N ASN A 462 -10.70 6.39 -5.73
CA ASN A 462 -12.09 6.16 -5.33
C ASN A 462 -12.53 7.14 -4.22
N VAL A 463 -11.72 7.33 -3.19
CA VAL A 463 -12.00 8.22 -2.04
C VAL A 463 -12.18 9.67 -2.49
N TRP A 464 -11.29 10.20 -3.33
CA TRP A 464 -11.40 11.57 -3.82
C TRP A 464 -12.57 11.77 -4.77
N THR A 465 -12.87 10.79 -5.63
CA THR A 465 -14.10 10.84 -6.43
C THR A 465 -15.31 10.90 -5.52
N GLU A 466 -15.43 10.00 -4.55
CA GLU A 466 -16.54 10.01 -3.59
C GLU A 466 -16.65 11.35 -2.86
N GLN A 467 -15.54 11.90 -2.34
CA GLN A 467 -15.52 13.19 -1.69
C GLN A 467 -15.95 14.33 -2.62
N ARG A 468 -15.55 14.32 -3.89
CA ARG A 468 -15.97 15.31 -4.88
C ARG A 468 -17.46 15.21 -5.19
N LEU A 469 -18.00 13.99 -5.29
CA LEU A 469 -19.43 13.74 -5.51
C LEU A 469 -20.29 14.11 -4.30
N ASN A 470 -19.76 13.91 -3.09
CA ASN A 470 -20.39 14.27 -1.82
C ASN A 470 -20.07 15.70 -1.36
N ARG A 471 -19.45 16.53 -2.20
CA ARG A 471 -19.16 17.95 -1.94
C ARG A 471 -18.23 18.20 -0.72
N ARG A 472 -17.33 17.26 -0.44
CA ARG A 472 -16.29 17.34 0.60
C ARG A 472 -14.91 17.71 0.06
N ARG A 473 -14.72 17.67 -1.28
CA ARG A 473 -13.45 17.98 -1.94
C ARG A 473 -13.68 18.63 -3.31
N GLU A 474 -12.95 19.70 -3.64
CA GLU A 474 -13.04 20.32 -4.95
C GLU A 474 -12.39 19.47 -6.07
N PRO A 475 -12.86 19.57 -7.33
CA PRO A 475 -14.09 20.22 -7.74
C PRO A 475 -15.33 19.47 -7.25
N HIS A 476 -16.39 20.18 -6.85
CA HIS A 476 -17.61 19.57 -6.33
C HIS A 476 -18.59 19.19 -7.44
N LEU A 477 -19.34 18.09 -7.24
CA LEU A 477 -20.58 17.87 -7.96
C LEU A 477 -21.59 18.98 -7.60
N ARG A 478 -22.34 19.46 -8.60
CA ARG A 478 -23.30 20.53 -8.36
C ARG A 478 -24.47 20.09 -7.49
N PRO A 479 -24.98 20.95 -6.59
CA PRO A 479 -26.11 20.62 -5.73
C PRO A 479 -27.40 20.23 -6.47
N ASN A 480 -27.59 20.73 -7.69
CA ASN A 480 -28.81 20.51 -8.47
C ASN A 480 -28.80 19.20 -9.27
N VAL A 481 -27.76 18.39 -9.15
CA VAL A 481 -27.72 17.06 -9.76
C VAL A 481 -28.59 16.12 -8.93
N PRO A 482 -29.63 15.48 -9.52
CA PRO A 482 -30.52 14.59 -8.80
C PRO A 482 -29.76 13.35 -8.33
N HIS A 483 -29.61 13.19 -7.01
CA HIS A 483 -28.85 12.10 -6.41
C HIS A 483 -29.51 10.74 -6.66
N GLU A 484 -30.82 10.68 -6.81
CA GLU A 484 -31.57 9.45 -7.17
C GLU A 484 -31.23 8.91 -8.56
N ARG A 485 -30.62 9.73 -9.43
CA ARG A 485 -30.12 9.35 -10.76
C ARG A 485 -28.60 9.15 -10.81
N LEU A 486 -27.93 9.19 -9.66
CA LEU A 486 -26.50 8.93 -9.52
C LEU A 486 -26.29 7.77 -8.54
N ARG A 487 -25.66 6.69 -9.02
CA ARG A 487 -25.18 5.62 -8.15
C ARG A 487 -23.66 5.62 -8.13
N VAL A 488 -23.09 5.54 -6.93
CA VAL A 488 -21.64 5.30 -6.73
C VAL A 488 -21.51 3.98 -6.00
N ALA A 489 -20.71 3.06 -6.52
CA ALA A 489 -20.49 1.76 -5.90
C ALA A 489 -19.11 1.21 -6.28
N GLY A 490 -18.36 0.67 -5.31
CA GLY A 490 -17.03 0.12 -5.53
C GLY A 490 -17.05 -1.40 -5.63
N PHE A 491 -16.38 -1.95 -6.65
CA PHE A 491 -16.25 -3.38 -6.90
C PHE A 491 -14.79 -3.70 -7.29
N GLY A 492 -14.17 -4.63 -6.56
CA GLY A 492 -12.82 -5.12 -6.85
C GLY A 492 -12.78 -5.99 -8.11
N ALA A 493 -11.58 -6.28 -8.59
CA ALA A 493 -11.40 -7.19 -9.72
C ALA A 493 -11.89 -8.61 -9.37
N GLY A 494 -12.72 -9.22 -10.22
CA GLY A 494 -13.37 -10.50 -9.93
C GLY A 494 -14.77 -10.39 -9.32
N GLU A 495 -15.26 -9.18 -9.05
CA GLU A 495 -16.61 -8.90 -8.53
C GLU A 495 -17.61 -8.50 -9.65
N GLU A 496 -17.38 -8.94 -10.90
CA GLU A 496 -18.20 -8.56 -12.06
C GLU A 496 -19.69 -8.94 -11.89
N THR A 497 -19.97 -10.05 -11.19
CA THR A 497 -21.34 -10.47 -10.89
C THR A 497 -22.04 -9.50 -9.94
N ALA A 498 -21.32 -8.97 -8.93
CA ALA A 498 -21.85 -7.99 -8.01
C ALA A 498 -22.10 -6.64 -8.71
N LEU A 499 -21.18 -6.23 -9.61
CA LEU A 499 -21.36 -5.06 -10.46
C LEU A 499 -22.60 -5.18 -11.35
N ALA A 500 -22.79 -6.34 -12.01
CA ALA A 500 -23.95 -6.61 -12.84
C ALA A 500 -25.26 -6.53 -12.04
N HIS A 501 -25.28 -7.09 -10.83
CA HIS A 501 -26.43 -7.03 -9.94
C HIS A 501 -26.76 -5.59 -9.51
N ALA A 502 -25.74 -4.82 -9.11
CA ALA A 502 -25.92 -3.43 -8.71
C ALA A 502 -26.42 -2.55 -9.86
N LEU A 503 -25.94 -2.77 -11.08
CA LEU A 503 -26.45 -2.09 -12.27
C LEU A 503 -27.92 -2.46 -12.54
N ALA A 504 -28.28 -3.75 -12.44
CA ALA A 504 -29.66 -4.19 -12.64
C ALA A 504 -30.62 -3.55 -11.63
N GLN A 505 -30.25 -3.53 -10.35
CA GLN A 505 -31.00 -2.84 -9.29
C GLN A 505 -31.13 -1.34 -9.58
N PHE A 506 -30.05 -0.70 -10.01
CA PHE A 506 -30.08 0.72 -10.34
C PHE A 506 -31.00 1.02 -11.52
N ARG A 507 -30.97 0.20 -12.58
CA ARG A 507 -31.88 0.33 -13.73
C ARG A 507 -33.34 0.15 -13.33
N ALA A 508 -33.64 -0.84 -12.48
CA ALA A 508 -34.98 -1.05 -11.96
C ALA A 508 -35.46 0.18 -11.16
N ALA A 509 -34.60 0.76 -10.30
CA ALA A 509 -34.93 1.99 -9.58
C ALA A 509 -35.19 3.16 -10.53
N LEU A 510 -34.33 3.37 -11.55
CA LEU A 510 -34.51 4.43 -12.55
C LEU A 510 -35.82 4.33 -13.33
N ALA A 511 -36.30 3.11 -13.62
CA ALA A 511 -37.56 2.89 -14.33
C ALA A 511 -38.79 3.35 -13.53
N THR A 512 -38.68 3.50 -12.21
CA THR A 512 -39.76 4.00 -11.34
C THR A 512 -39.78 5.53 -11.22
N LEU A 513 -38.71 6.21 -11.64
CA LEU A 513 -38.62 7.66 -11.54
C LEU A 513 -39.39 8.35 -12.68
N PRO A 514 -39.98 9.53 -12.43
CA PRO A 514 -40.68 10.30 -13.45
C PRO A 514 -39.74 10.69 -14.58
N ALA A 515 -40.29 10.93 -15.77
CA ALA A 515 -39.53 11.40 -16.92
C ALA A 515 -38.72 12.66 -16.57
N ARG A 516 -37.52 12.72 -17.15
CA ARG A 516 -36.41 13.64 -16.88
C ARG A 516 -36.82 15.07 -16.45
N VAL A 517 -36.36 15.50 -15.28
CA VAL A 517 -36.44 16.91 -14.83
C VAL A 517 -35.34 17.72 -15.52
N ALA A 518 -35.68 18.88 -16.08
CA ALA A 518 -34.71 19.78 -16.70
C ALA A 518 -33.75 20.35 -15.63
N ILE A 519 -32.47 20.04 -15.71
CA ILE A 519 -31.45 20.64 -14.83
C ILE A 519 -31.18 22.08 -15.33
N PRO A 520 -31.47 23.14 -14.55
CA PRO A 520 -31.40 24.53 -15.03
C PRO A 520 -29.99 24.90 -15.52
N PRO A 521 -29.82 25.63 -16.64
CA PRO A 521 -28.51 26.03 -17.14
C PRO A 521 -27.73 26.87 -16.12
N GLN A 522 -26.40 26.76 -16.17
CA GLN A 522 -25.52 27.59 -15.34
C GLN A 522 -25.74 29.05 -15.71
N ARG A 523 -26.16 29.91 -14.76
CA ARG A 523 -25.82 31.33 -14.87
C ARG A 523 -24.32 31.42 -14.65
N LEU A 524 -23.54 31.35 -15.72
CA LEU A 524 -22.14 31.76 -15.68
C LEU A 524 -22.15 33.21 -15.22
N ARG A 525 -21.86 33.46 -13.94
CA ARG A 525 -21.41 34.79 -13.49
C ARG A 525 -20.03 34.99 -14.13
N LEU A 526 -20.02 35.33 -15.42
CA LEU A 526 -18.90 36.00 -16.01
C LEU A 526 -18.72 37.26 -15.17
N ARG A 527 -17.72 37.27 -14.29
CA ARG A 527 -17.14 38.55 -13.86
C ARG A 527 -16.69 39.20 -15.17
N ARG A 528 -17.46 40.17 -15.65
CA ARG A 528 -16.95 41.21 -16.52
C ARG A 528 -15.90 41.93 -15.69
N ASP A 529 -14.65 41.45 -15.72
CA ASP A 529 -13.54 42.32 -15.35
C ASP A 529 -13.54 43.45 -16.38
N GLY A 530 -13.66 44.64 -15.83
CA GLY A 530 -14.12 45.82 -16.53
C GLY A 530 -13.16 46.25 -17.62
N THR A 531 -13.76 46.60 -18.76
CA THR A 531 -13.37 47.80 -19.48
C THR A 531 -13.28 48.99 -18.50
N ARG A 532 -12.07 49.43 -18.18
CA ARG A 532 -11.69 50.80 -17.83
C ARG A 532 -10.29 50.95 -18.44
N GLY A 533 -10.07 51.80 -19.44
CA GLY A 533 -10.32 53.23 -19.38
C GLY A 533 -8.98 53.86 -19.03
#